data_AF-A0A962U965-F1
#
_entry.id   AF-A0A962U965-F1
#
_cell.length_a   1.000
_cell.length_b   1.000
_cell.length_c   1.000
_cell.angle_alpha   90.00
_cell.angle_beta   90.00
_cell.angle_gamma   90.00
#
_symmetry.space_group_name_H-M   'P 1'
#
loop_
_entity.id
_entity.type
_entity.pdbx_description
1 polymer ?
#
loop_
_entity_poly.entity_id
_entity_poly.type
_entity_poly.pdbx_seq_one_letter_code
_entity_poly.pdbx_strand_id
1 'polypeptide(L)'
;MNARGLVVVLLLVLVVSEPASAHTPIQGIGNFYNGLLHPVLVPAHVLLLLAFGLFLGQQGPKKTQPAFAVFAFATIAGLVAAWFSIGGETEVLVLGLSAVVGLLVAISPQVALVWCGALALLAGFFLGMDSAQSELVGKAKLASLFGSGVAIYLLVLYPIALADHFNSKVWQRIGIRVVGSWVAASSLLVLALTLSAKP
;
A
#
# COMPACT_ATOMS: atom_id res chain seq x y z
N MET A 1 -26.75 32.25 18.69
CA MET A 1 -26.37 31.79 17.33
C MET A 1 -27.40 30.76 16.91
N ASN A 2 -28.18 31.04 15.86
CA ASN A 2 -29.38 30.26 15.53
C ASN A 2 -28.96 29.02 14.72
N ALA A 3 -29.63 27.87 14.89
CA ALA A 3 -29.24 26.59 14.27
C ALA A 3 -28.98 26.69 12.75
N ARG A 4 -29.75 27.53 12.05
CA ARG A 4 -29.56 27.82 10.61
C ARG A 4 -28.23 28.52 10.30
N GLY A 5 -27.79 29.43 11.15
CA GLY A 5 -26.49 30.10 10.99
C GLY A 5 -25.32 29.14 11.20
N LEU A 6 -25.47 28.18 12.13
CA LEU A 6 -24.44 27.17 12.40
C LEU A 6 -24.31 26.17 11.23
N VAL A 7 -25.42 25.80 10.60
CA VAL A 7 -25.44 24.98 9.37
C VAL A 7 -24.79 25.70 8.19
N VAL A 8 -25.09 26.98 7.99
CA VAL A 8 -24.49 27.78 6.90
C VAL A 8 -22.99 27.95 7.12
N VAL A 9 -22.54 28.20 8.35
CA VAL A 9 -21.11 28.28 8.67
C VAL A 9 -20.41 26.93 8.44
N LEU A 10 -21.03 25.81 8.85
CA LEU A 10 -20.50 24.46 8.56
C LEU A 10 -20.40 24.17 7.07
N LEU A 11 -21.43 24.53 6.28
CA LEU A 11 -21.42 24.37 4.83
C LEU A 11 -20.36 25.24 4.16
N LEU A 12 -20.17 26.47 4.63
CA LEU A 12 -19.11 27.36 4.13
C LEU A 12 -17.71 26.84 4.47
N VAL A 13 -17.51 26.28 5.67
CA VAL A 13 -16.23 25.65 6.06
C VAL A 13 -15.92 24.42 5.20
N LEU A 14 -16.93 23.63 4.83
CA LEU A 14 -16.78 22.49 3.94
C LEU A 14 -16.46 22.89 2.49
N VAL A 15 -16.97 24.05 2.03
CA VAL A 15 -16.74 24.57 0.68
C VAL A 15 -15.40 25.31 0.55
N VAL A 16 -14.87 25.85 1.65
CA VAL A 16 -13.58 26.58 1.70
C VAL A 16 -12.42 25.69 2.18
N SER A 17 -12.62 24.37 2.21
CA SER A 17 -11.53 23.44 2.53
C SER A 17 -10.52 23.43 1.37
N GLU A 18 -9.53 24.33 1.42
CA GLU A 18 -8.33 24.24 0.61
C GLU A 18 -7.63 22.88 0.84
N PRO A 19 -6.87 22.34 -0.14
CA PRO A 19 -6.02 21.20 0.14
C PRO A 19 -5.14 21.56 1.33
N ALA A 20 -5.28 20.82 2.43
CA ALA A 20 -4.38 20.97 3.56
C ALA A 20 -2.98 20.60 3.06
N SER A 21 -2.17 21.60 2.72
CA SER A 21 -0.74 21.46 2.48
C SER A 21 -0.06 21.09 3.80
N ALA A 22 -0.29 19.86 4.25
CA ALA A 22 0.40 19.25 5.38
C ALA A 22 1.81 18.87 4.90
N HIS A 23 2.71 19.86 4.85
CA HIS A 23 4.13 19.60 4.63
C HIS A 23 4.64 18.66 5.72
N THR A 24 5.05 17.47 5.30
CA THR A 24 5.38 16.29 6.14
C THR A 24 4.25 15.91 7.12
N PRO A 25 3.66 14.70 7.04
CA PRO A 25 2.51 14.33 7.88
C PRO A 25 2.72 14.47 9.39
N ILE A 26 3.97 14.49 9.87
CA ILE A 26 4.32 14.81 11.26
C ILE A 26 5.55 15.73 11.24
N GLN A 27 5.36 17.01 11.55
CA GLN A 27 6.45 17.98 11.63
C GLN A 27 7.43 17.61 12.75
N GLY A 28 8.74 17.76 12.49
CA GLY A 28 9.79 17.56 13.50
C GLY A 28 10.25 16.12 13.74
N ILE A 29 9.60 15.11 13.15
CA ILE A 29 9.98 13.69 13.35
C ILE A 29 11.21 13.28 12.52
N GLY A 30 11.60 14.07 11.53
CA GLY A 30 12.75 13.81 10.65
C GLY A 30 12.42 12.94 9.44
N ASN A 31 13.23 13.06 8.38
CA ASN A 31 12.93 12.48 7.06
C ASN A 31 12.91 10.94 7.05
N PHE A 32 13.76 10.29 7.84
CA PHE A 32 13.76 8.82 7.96
C PHE A 32 12.45 8.31 8.55
N TYR A 33 11.99 8.88 9.66
CA TYR A 33 10.73 8.48 10.30
C TYR A 33 9.52 8.88 9.45
N ASN A 34 9.62 9.98 8.70
CA ASN A 34 8.60 10.34 7.72
C ASN A 34 8.46 9.25 6.64
N GLY A 35 9.59 8.81 6.07
CA GLY A 35 9.62 7.67 5.16
C GLY A 35 9.10 6.39 5.78
N LEU A 36 9.49 6.10 7.03
CA LEU A 36 9.01 4.92 7.76
C LEU A 36 7.48 4.89 7.89
N LEU A 37 6.85 6.05 8.10
CA LEU A 37 5.40 6.16 8.23
C LEU A 37 4.69 6.30 6.88
N HIS A 38 5.41 6.63 5.81
CA HIS A 38 4.82 6.91 4.51
C HIS A 38 3.92 5.76 3.99
N PRO A 39 4.34 4.47 3.99
CA PRO A 39 3.47 3.38 3.55
C PRO A 39 2.23 3.14 4.42
N VAL A 40 2.22 3.64 5.66
CA VAL A 40 1.06 3.54 6.57
C VAL A 40 0.06 4.67 6.29
N LEU A 41 0.57 5.82 5.87
CA LEU A 41 -0.22 7.02 5.63
C LEU A 41 -0.78 7.10 4.21
N VAL A 42 -0.22 6.31 3.28
CA VAL A 42 -0.73 6.15 1.91
C VAL A 42 -1.68 4.94 1.87
N PRO A 43 -3.00 5.13 1.72
CA PRO A 43 -3.97 4.03 1.75
C PRO A 43 -3.68 2.94 0.70
N ALA A 44 -3.23 3.34 -0.49
CA ALA A 44 -2.87 2.40 -1.56
C ALA A 44 -1.75 1.42 -1.14
N HIS A 45 -0.75 1.89 -0.38
CA HIS A 45 0.33 1.06 0.13
C HIS A 45 -0.18 0.06 1.15
N VAL A 46 -0.99 0.51 2.12
CA VAL A 46 -1.61 -0.34 3.13
C VAL A 46 -2.42 -1.46 2.48
N LEU A 47 -3.26 -1.12 1.50
CA LEU A 47 -4.11 -2.07 0.80
C LEU A 47 -3.29 -3.11 0.01
N LEU A 48 -2.24 -2.70 -0.70
CA LEU A 48 -1.39 -3.63 -1.44
C LEU A 48 -0.55 -4.50 -0.49
N LEU A 49 0.06 -3.93 0.55
CA LEU A 49 0.83 -4.68 1.56
C LEU A 49 -0.03 -5.73 2.26
N LEU A 50 -1.26 -5.36 2.64
CA LEU A 50 -2.21 -6.27 3.28
C LEU A 50 -2.64 -7.39 2.32
N ALA A 51 -3.09 -7.06 1.11
CA ALA A 51 -3.50 -8.08 0.13
C ALA A 51 -2.34 -9.00 -0.25
N PHE A 52 -1.17 -8.45 -0.60
CA PHE A 52 -0.02 -9.24 -1.02
C PHE A 52 0.51 -10.13 0.10
N GLY A 53 0.62 -9.61 1.33
CA GLY A 53 1.08 -10.41 2.45
C GLY A 53 0.11 -11.55 2.79
N LEU A 54 -1.21 -11.27 2.83
CA LEU A 54 -2.20 -12.32 3.05
C LEU A 54 -2.18 -13.38 1.95
N PHE A 55 -2.04 -12.95 0.69
CA PHE A 55 -1.94 -13.83 -0.46
C PHE A 55 -0.72 -14.75 -0.34
N LEU A 56 0.45 -14.20 -0.02
CA LEU A 56 1.68 -14.97 0.10
C LEU A 56 1.57 -16.00 1.24
N GLY A 57 1.07 -15.59 2.40
CA GLY A 57 0.86 -16.49 3.55
C GLY A 57 -0.11 -17.65 3.26
N GLN A 58 -1.08 -17.48 2.35
CA GLN A 58 -1.94 -18.58 1.90
C GLN A 58 -1.21 -19.65 1.05
N GLN A 59 -0.07 -19.32 0.44
CA GLN A 59 0.64 -20.22 -0.51
C GLN A 59 1.59 -21.22 0.18
N GLY A 60 1.85 -21.04 1.48
CA GLY A 60 2.76 -21.87 2.28
C GLY A 60 4.24 -21.53 2.11
N PRO A 61 5.11 -22.04 3.01
CA PRO A 61 6.47 -21.54 3.19
C PRO A 61 7.38 -21.76 1.98
N LYS A 62 7.25 -22.89 1.28
CA LYS A 62 8.07 -23.23 0.09
C LYS A 62 7.92 -22.22 -1.05
N LYS A 63 6.74 -21.61 -1.20
CA LYS A 63 6.48 -20.58 -2.22
C LYS A 63 6.70 -19.17 -1.68
N THR A 64 6.39 -18.96 -0.39
CA THR A 64 6.49 -17.67 0.29
C THR A 64 7.93 -17.17 0.35
N GLN A 65 8.88 -18.02 0.78
CA GLN A 65 10.28 -17.61 0.96
C GLN A 65 10.93 -17.05 -0.31
N PRO A 66 10.96 -17.76 -1.46
CA PRO A 66 11.55 -17.23 -2.68
C PRO A 66 10.79 -16.01 -3.22
N ALA A 67 9.46 -16.00 -3.14
CA ALA A 67 8.66 -14.86 -3.60
C ALA A 67 8.90 -13.61 -2.72
N PHE A 68 9.07 -13.77 -1.42
CA PHE A 68 9.43 -12.68 -0.51
C PHE A 68 10.82 -12.11 -0.84
N ALA A 69 11.80 -12.96 -1.18
CA ALA A 69 13.10 -12.49 -1.67
C ALA A 69 12.95 -11.65 -2.95
N VAL A 70 12.16 -12.12 -3.91
CA VAL A 70 11.85 -11.37 -5.14
C VAL A 70 11.20 -10.02 -4.81
N PHE A 71 10.23 -10.00 -3.89
CA PHE A 71 9.58 -8.78 -3.42
C PHE A 71 10.59 -7.79 -2.82
N ALA A 72 11.51 -8.25 -1.99
CA ALA A 72 12.53 -7.41 -1.36
C ALA A 72 13.47 -6.79 -2.40
N PHE A 73 13.99 -7.58 -3.35
CA PHE A 73 14.84 -7.06 -4.43
C PHE A 73 14.09 -6.12 -5.37
N ALA A 74 12.84 -6.45 -5.70
CA ALA A 74 11.99 -5.59 -6.52
C ALA A 74 11.66 -4.27 -5.83
N THR A 75 11.47 -4.27 -4.50
CA THR A 75 11.28 -3.05 -3.70
C THR A 75 12.51 -2.15 -3.76
N ILE A 76 13.71 -2.72 -3.62
CA ILE A 76 14.96 -1.96 -3.76
C ILE A 76 15.05 -1.35 -5.17
N ALA A 77 14.75 -2.13 -6.21
CA ALA A 77 14.73 -1.63 -7.59
C ALA A 77 13.70 -0.49 -7.78
N GLY A 78 12.51 -0.61 -7.17
CA GLY A 78 11.49 0.43 -7.16
C GLY A 78 11.95 1.70 -6.45
N LEU A 79 12.59 1.58 -5.28
CA LEU A 79 13.15 2.72 -4.55
C LEU A 79 14.28 3.42 -5.32
N VAL A 80 15.10 2.66 -6.04
CA VAL A 80 16.10 3.22 -6.95
C VAL A 80 15.43 3.95 -8.11
N ALA A 81 14.34 3.42 -8.68
CA ALA A 81 13.57 4.12 -9.70
C ALA A 81 12.95 5.43 -9.16
N ALA A 82 12.39 5.39 -7.94
CA ALA A 82 11.89 6.55 -7.21
C ALA A 82 12.98 7.62 -6.98
N TRP A 83 14.22 7.20 -6.72
CA TRP A 83 15.36 8.11 -6.59
C TRP A 83 15.57 8.95 -7.85
N PHE A 84 15.53 8.32 -9.03
CA PHE A 84 15.66 9.00 -10.31
C PHE A 84 14.37 9.70 -10.77
N SER A 85 13.33 9.72 -9.95
CA SER A 85 12.01 10.26 -10.29
C SER A 85 11.46 9.64 -11.59
N ILE A 86 11.80 8.37 -11.83
CA ILE A 86 11.22 7.57 -12.91
C ILE A 86 9.85 7.13 -12.38
N GLY A 87 8.83 7.96 -12.60
CA GLY A 87 7.49 7.70 -12.07
C GLY A 87 6.43 8.52 -12.78
N GLY A 88 5.43 7.84 -13.33
CA GLY A 88 4.14 8.42 -13.68
C GLY A 88 3.15 8.26 -12.51
N GLU A 89 1.86 8.28 -12.80
CA GLU A 89 0.82 7.97 -11.80
C GLU A 89 0.81 6.48 -11.41
N THR A 90 1.71 6.11 -10.51
CA THR A 90 1.90 4.75 -10.03
C THR A 90 0.82 4.29 -9.06
N GLU A 91 0.15 5.21 -8.36
CA GLU A 91 -0.93 4.91 -7.42
C GLU A 91 -2.06 4.12 -8.07
N VAL A 92 -2.46 4.47 -9.31
CA VAL A 92 -3.49 3.76 -10.09
C VAL A 92 -3.09 2.29 -10.30
N LEU A 93 -1.81 2.03 -10.57
CA LEU A 93 -1.28 0.68 -10.75
C LEU A 93 -1.22 -0.08 -9.42
N VAL A 94 -0.83 0.59 -8.33
CA VAL A 94 -0.82 0.04 -6.97
C VAL A 94 -2.23 -0.38 -6.53
N LEU A 95 -3.22 0.49 -6.74
CA LEU A 95 -4.63 0.21 -6.42
C LEU A 95 -5.20 -0.91 -7.30
N GLY A 96 -4.93 -0.88 -8.62
CA GLY A 96 -5.34 -1.94 -9.53
C GLY A 96 -4.75 -3.30 -9.15
N LEU A 97 -3.44 -3.33 -8.84
CA LEU A 97 -2.77 -4.54 -8.36
C LEU A 97 -3.33 -5.00 -7.01
N SER A 98 -3.58 -4.08 -6.08
CA SER A 98 -4.21 -4.38 -4.79
C SER A 98 -5.60 -5.00 -4.96
N ALA A 99 -6.41 -4.48 -5.89
CA ALA A 99 -7.72 -5.05 -6.19
C ALA A 99 -7.62 -6.49 -6.71
N VAL A 100 -6.73 -6.73 -7.68
CA VAL A 100 -6.49 -8.08 -8.23
C VAL A 100 -5.99 -9.04 -7.16
N VAL A 101 -5.00 -8.64 -6.37
CA VAL A 101 -4.44 -9.51 -5.32
C VAL A 101 -5.45 -9.73 -4.19
N GLY A 102 -6.25 -8.72 -3.82
CA GLY A 102 -7.35 -8.88 -2.85
C GLY A 102 -8.39 -9.91 -3.31
N LEU A 103 -8.75 -9.90 -4.60
CA LEU A 103 -9.60 -10.94 -5.19
C LEU A 103 -8.92 -12.32 -5.14
N LEU A 104 -7.63 -12.41 -5.41
CA LEU A 104 -6.88 -13.66 -5.26
C LEU A 104 -6.91 -14.16 -3.81
N VAL A 105 -6.78 -13.29 -2.82
CA VAL A 105 -6.94 -13.65 -1.40
C VAL A 105 -8.34 -14.19 -1.11
N ALA A 106 -9.37 -13.54 -1.67
CA ALA A 106 -10.77 -13.93 -1.48
C ALA A 106 -11.12 -15.25 -2.19
N ILE A 107 -10.49 -15.56 -3.32
CA ILE A 107 -10.66 -16.84 -4.03
C ILE A 107 -9.83 -17.93 -3.34
N SER A 108 -8.67 -17.56 -2.77
CA SER A 108 -7.68 -18.46 -2.16
C SER A 108 -7.19 -19.58 -3.11
N PRO A 109 -6.82 -19.29 -4.37
CA PRO A 109 -6.32 -20.31 -5.28
C PRO A 109 -4.90 -20.73 -4.88
N GLN A 110 -4.57 -22.00 -5.11
CA GLN A 110 -3.16 -22.43 -5.08
C GLN A 110 -2.52 -22.12 -6.43
N VAL A 111 -1.59 -21.18 -6.45
CA VAL A 111 -0.93 -20.76 -7.71
C VAL A 111 0.47 -21.37 -7.83
N ALA A 112 1.00 -21.43 -9.04
CA ALA A 112 2.38 -21.85 -9.28
C ALA A 112 3.39 -20.81 -8.74
N LEU A 113 4.59 -21.27 -8.40
CA LEU A 113 5.66 -20.42 -7.84
C LEU A 113 5.98 -19.21 -8.74
N VAL A 114 5.96 -19.40 -10.06
CA VAL A 114 6.23 -18.35 -11.04
C VAL A 114 5.25 -17.18 -10.88
N TRP A 115 3.97 -17.46 -10.64
CA TRP A 115 2.96 -16.42 -10.44
C TRP A 115 3.12 -15.71 -9.09
N CYS A 116 3.51 -16.41 -8.03
CA CYS A 116 3.89 -15.76 -6.77
C CYS A 116 5.07 -14.80 -6.98
N GLY A 117 6.09 -15.24 -7.72
CA GLY A 117 7.26 -14.41 -8.04
C GLY A 117 6.90 -13.20 -8.90
N ALA A 118 6.03 -13.36 -9.90
CA ALA A 118 5.57 -12.25 -10.74
C ALA A 118 4.79 -11.20 -9.95
N LEU A 119 3.85 -11.64 -9.09
CA LEU A 119 3.09 -10.73 -8.22
C LEU A 119 4.01 -10.05 -7.20
N ALA A 120 4.99 -10.78 -6.64
CA ALA A 120 5.99 -10.23 -5.73
C ALA A 120 6.85 -9.15 -6.40
N LEU A 121 7.28 -9.39 -7.65
CA LEU A 121 8.04 -8.44 -8.43
C LEU A 121 7.23 -7.16 -8.65
N LEU A 122 6.00 -7.29 -9.15
CA LEU A 122 5.13 -6.13 -9.43
C LEU A 122 4.80 -5.36 -8.14
N ALA A 123 4.41 -6.07 -7.08
CA ALA A 123 4.04 -5.43 -5.81
C ALA A 123 5.21 -4.69 -5.17
N GLY A 124 6.39 -5.32 -5.09
CA GLY A 124 7.58 -4.69 -4.52
C GLY A 124 8.04 -3.50 -5.35
N PHE A 125 8.12 -3.67 -6.68
CA PHE A 125 8.57 -2.62 -7.58
C PHE A 125 7.66 -1.39 -7.54
N PHE A 126 6.33 -1.57 -7.63
CA PHE A 126 5.40 -0.44 -7.59
C PHE A 126 5.34 0.23 -6.22
N LEU A 127 5.37 -0.51 -5.10
CA LEU A 127 5.45 0.11 -3.77
C LEU A 127 6.73 0.93 -3.59
N GLY A 128 7.87 0.40 -4.05
CA GLY A 128 9.14 1.13 -3.98
C GLY A 128 9.14 2.38 -4.85
N MET A 129 8.58 2.29 -6.06
CA MET A 129 8.49 3.42 -6.99
C MET A 129 7.53 4.52 -6.48
N ASP A 130 6.38 4.12 -5.94
CA ASP A 130 5.34 5.02 -5.44
C ASP A 130 5.73 5.66 -4.09
N SER A 131 6.82 5.21 -3.46
CA SER A 131 7.38 5.82 -2.24
C SER A 131 8.15 7.13 -2.48
N ALA A 132 8.19 7.61 -3.72
CA ALA A 132 8.87 8.86 -4.08
C ALA A 132 8.16 10.07 -3.45
N GLN A 133 8.87 10.83 -2.61
CA GLN A 133 8.40 12.13 -2.13
C GLN A 133 9.05 13.23 -2.95
N SER A 134 8.28 13.82 -3.88
CA SER A 134 8.74 14.81 -4.85
C SER A 134 9.30 16.10 -4.21
N GLU A 135 8.86 16.45 -3.01
CA GLU A 135 9.34 17.63 -2.29
C GLU A 135 10.75 17.47 -1.68
N LEU A 136 11.24 16.23 -1.54
CA LEU A 136 12.52 15.95 -0.91
C LEU A 136 13.65 15.82 -1.94
N VAL A 137 14.84 16.33 -1.57
CA VAL A 137 16.04 16.28 -2.42
C VAL A 137 17.26 15.80 -1.62
N GLY A 138 18.22 15.17 -2.31
CA GLY A 138 19.53 14.82 -1.74
C GLY A 138 19.44 13.87 -0.54
N LYS A 139 20.13 14.21 0.55
CA LYS A 139 20.19 13.37 1.77
C LYS A 139 18.82 13.17 2.42
N ALA A 140 17.93 14.15 2.33
CA ALA A 140 16.57 14.06 2.88
C ALA A 140 15.74 13.01 2.13
N LYS A 141 15.79 13.03 0.78
CA LYS A 141 15.15 12.03 -0.07
C LYS A 141 15.68 10.63 0.22
N LEU A 142 17.00 10.49 0.37
CA LEU A 142 17.65 9.20 0.65
C LEU A 142 17.18 8.64 2.00
N ALA A 143 17.20 9.47 3.05
CA ALA A 143 16.76 9.06 4.38
C ALA A 143 15.28 8.63 4.38
N SER A 144 14.42 9.36 3.67
CA SER A 144 13.01 8.98 3.53
C SER A 144 12.83 7.67 2.77
N LEU A 145 13.40 7.52 1.57
CA LEU A 145 13.29 6.29 0.78
C LEU A 145 13.80 5.06 1.55
N PHE A 146 14.90 5.23 2.30
CA PHE A 146 15.41 4.17 3.18
C PHE A 146 14.39 3.81 4.28
N GLY A 147 13.78 4.81 4.93
CA GLY A 147 12.69 4.62 5.88
C GLY A 147 11.50 3.87 5.26
N SER A 148 11.05 4.28 4.08
CA SER A 148 9.94 3.63 3.35
C SER A 148 10.27 2.18 3.02
N GLY A 149 11.51 1.89 2.58
CA GLY A 149 11.96 0.53 2.32
C GLY A 149 11.94 -0.37 3.56
N VAL A 150 12.43 0.15 4.70
CA VAL A 150 12.36 -0.56 5.99
C VAL A 150 10.90 -0.82 6.38
N ALA A 151 10.03 0.17 6.23
CA ALA A 151 8.63 0.04 6.56
C ALA A 151 7.92 -0.98 5.68
N ILE A 152 8.06 -0.90 4.35
CA ILE A 152 7.48 -1.87 3.39
C ILE A 152 7.91 -3.30 3.75
N TYR A 153 9.20 -3.50 4.05
CA TYR A 153 9.74 -4.81 4.40
C TYR A 153 9.16 -5.35 5.72
N LEU A 154 9.07 -4.52 6.76
CA LEU A 154 8.53 -4.95 8.05
C LEU A 154 7.01 -5.13 8.00
N LEU A 155 6.30 -4.20 7.35
CA LEU A 155 4.84 -4.19 7.30
C LEU A 155 4.27 -5.39 6.54
N VAL A 156 4.92 -5.84 5.46
CA VAL A 156 4.45 -7.01 4.69
C VAL A 156 4.56 -8.32 5.48
N LEU A 157 5.52 -8.41 6.42
CA LEU A 157 5.73 -9.64 7.21
C LEU A 157 4.55 -9.95 8.14
N TYR A 158 3.86 -8.94 8.66
CA TYR A 158 2.71 -9.12 9.55
C TYR A 158 1.54 -9.86 8.87
N PRO A 159 0.99 -9.42 7.72
CA PRO A 159 -0.05 -10.15 7.03
C PRO A 159 0.41 -11.51 6.48
N ILE A 160 1.69 -11.67 6.11
CA ILE A 160 2.25 -13.00 5.77
C ILE A 160 2.14 -13.94 6.96
N ALA A 161 2.68 -13.54 8.11
CA ALA A 161 2.67 -14.34 9.32
C ALA A 161 1.25 -14.61 9.82
N LEU A 162 0.35 -13.62 9.72
CA LEU A 162 -1.05 -13.76 10.07
C LEU A 162 -1.72 -14.81 9.17
N ALA A 163 -1.58 -14.70 7.85
CA ALA A 163 -2.22 -15.65 6.94
C ALA A 163 -1.65 -17.08 7.07
N ASP A 164 -0.35 -17.23 7.31
CA ASP A 164 0.27 -18.54 7.55
C ASP A 164 -0.20 -19.16 8.88
N HIS A 165 -0.23 -18.36 9.96
CA HIS A 165 -0.66 -18.80 11.29
C HIS A 165 -2.16 -19.16 11.34
N PHE A 166 -3.00 -18.33 10.72
CA PHE A 166 -4.46 -18.49 10.70
C PHE A 166 -4.95 -19.31 9.50
N ASN A 167 -4.21 -20.35 9.08
CA ASN A 167 -4.60 -21.23 7.98
C ASN A 167 -5.05 -22.64 8.44
N SER A 168 -5.10 -22.90 9.74
CA SER A 168 -5.38 -24.24 10.27
C SER A 168 -6.87 -24.61 10.24
N LYS A 169 -7.74 -23.68 10.64
CA LYS A 169 -9.19 -23.91 10.78
C LYS A 169 -9.97 -23.28 9.63
N VAL A 170 -11.09 -23.90 9.25
CA VAL A 170 -11.95 -23.44 8.14
C VAL A 170 -12.43 -22.00 8.36
N TRP A 171 -12.87 -21.63 9.57
CA TRP A 171 -13.34 -20.28 9.86
C TRP A 171 -12.23 -19.22 9.75
N GLN A 172 -10.97 -19.60 10.04
CA GLN A 172 -9.84 -18.68 9.92
C GLN A 172 -9.56 -18.38 8.44
N ARG A 173 -9.59 -19.41 7.59
CA ARG A 173 -9.49 -19.25 6.13
C ARG A 173 -10.61 -18.38 5.59
N ILE A 174 -11.84 -18.55 6.07
CA ILE A 174 -12.97 -17.68 5.69
C ILE A 174 -12.69 -16.23 6.12
N GLY A 175 -12.20 -16.00 7.35
CA GLY A 175 -11.81 -14.67 7.82
C GLY A 175 -10.79 -13.98 6.91
N ILE A 176 -9.72 -14.69 6.51
CA ILE A 176 -8.72 -14.15 5.58
C ILE A 176 -9.36 -13.80 4.22
N ARG A 177 -10.25 -14.65 3.71
CA ARG A 177 -10.95 -14.41 2.43
C ARG A 177 -11.87 -13.18 2.50
N VAL A 178 -12.53 -12.96 3.63
CA VAL A 178 -13.36 -11.76 3.87
C VAL A 178 -12.50 -10.50 3.90
N VAL A 179 -11.35 -10.52 4.58
CA VAL A 179 -10.41 -9.39 4.54
C VAL A 179 -9.94 -9.12 3.11
N GLY A 180 -9.63 -10.17 2.33
CA GLY A 180 -9.28 -10.05 0.92
C GLY A 180 -10.35 -9.36 0.07
N SER A 181 -11.63 -9.70 0.26
CA SER A 181 -12.73 -9.05 -0.49
C SER A 181 -12.93 -7.60 -0.08
N TRP A 182 -12.74 -7.25 1.19
CA TRP A 182 -12.78 -5.86 1.65
C TRP A 182 -11.64 -5.03 1.08
N VAL A 183 -10.42 -5.60 1.01
CA VAL A 183 -9.29 -4.94 0.35
C VAL A 183 -9.61 -4.71 -1.13
N ALA A 184 -10.10 -5.73 -1.83
CA ALA A 184 -10.47 -5.58 -3.24
C ALA A 184 -11.52 -4.48 -3.47
N ALA A 185 -12.58 -4.46 -2.66
CA ALA A 185 -13.62 -3.44 -2.73
C ALA A 185 -13.06 -2.04 -2.43
N SER A 186 -12.25 -1.89 -1.38
CA SER A 186 -11.67 -0.60 -1.00
C SER A 186 -10.73 -0.07 -2.08
N SER A 187 -9.89 -0.94 -2.66
CA SER A 187 -9.00 -0.57 -3.77
C SER A 187 -9.77 -0.13 -5.00
N LEU A 188 -10.87 -0.81 -5.34
CA LEU A 188 -11.73 -0.40 -6.46
C LEU A 188 -12.45 0.93 -6.20
N LEU A 189 -12.91 1.18 -4.98
CA LEU A 189 -13.54 2.44 -4.60
C LEU A 189 -12.56 3.60 -4.74
N VAL A 190 -11.36 3.49 -4.17
CA VAL A 190 -10.33 4.53 -4.28
C VAL A 190 -9.92 4.71 -5.75
N LEU A 191 -9.69 3.61 -6.48
CA LEU A 191 -9.35 3.65 -7.90
C LEU A 191 -10.41 4.39 -8.74
N ALA A 192 -11.70 4.11 -8.50
CA ALA A 192 -12.79 4.78 -9.20
C ALA A 192 -12.82 6.29 -8.92
N LEU A 193 -12.57 6.69 -7.66
CA LEU A 193 -12.47 8.10 -7.28
C LEU A 193 -11.27 8.79 -7.95
N THR A 194 -10.10 8.15 -7.93
CA THR A 194 -8.88 8.68 -8.58
C THR A 194 -9.07 8.85 -10.08
N LEU A 195 -9.75 7.91 -10.75
CA LEU A 195 -10.04 8.02 -12.18
C LEU A 195 -11.14 9.06 -12.49
N SER A 196 -12.14 9.19 -11.62
CA SER A 196 -13.21 10.18 -11.78
C SER A 196 -12.77 11.61 -11.50
N ALA A 197 -11.73 11.81 -10.67
CA ALA A 197 -11.21 13.13 -10.34
C ALA A 197 -10.32 13.73 -11.43
N LYS A 198 -9.96 12.95 -12.46
CA LYS A 198 -9.22 13.46 -13.62
C LYS A 198 -10.18 14.17 -14.59
N PRO A 199 -9.86 15.41 -15.00
CA PRO A 199 -10.65 16.15 -15.99
C PRO A 199 -10.58 15.53 -17.39
#